data_AF-A0A939A671-F1
#
_entry.id   AF-A0A939A671-F1
#
_cell.length_a   1.000
_cell.length_b   1.000
_cell.length_c   1.000
_cell.angle_alpha   90.00
_cell.angle_beta   90.00
_cell.angle_gamma   90.00
#
_symmetry.space_group_name_H-M   'P 1'
#
loop_
_entity.id
_entity.type
_entity.pdbx_description
1 polymer ?
#
loop_
_entity_poly.entity_id
_entity_poly.type
_entity_poly.pdbx_seq_one_letter_code
_entity_poly.pdbx_strand_id
1 'polypeptide(L)'
;MHAMASQGELLCSQGLAYLANHPAANDAFTRLLERAGGADLPRDLVWRAEERQGDKGRPDLEAISGQTKWIKIEAKLGAGISYGQIASFAGDLPDAEGKLVVLLVPSKRRTEVAGLVAQWEAEVLAPCRWRLMAEDRPLVLLTWEEVFEHLREAGCWPAGGDLDQLVGLYQSLNNLYVAPFAPEDDADAARDSDRIRIIDKVTRKLAQDEGQAVMPLASEALADSAGGEVERNFVRRYAVKTHSGRKVSLAIGVRTPFEGYPTRVWARFRYDEPHFQEIWAKLTGPGGPFEDENRHRMSERHLWLPLDLPHHLAAEDVQLGLAKQIEEIWRVALG
;
A
#
# COMPACT_ATOMS: atom_id res chain seq x y z
N MET A 1 -3.01 -6.46 14.91
CA MET A 1 -3.14 -5.76 13.61
C MET A 1 -4.23 -6.34 12.70
N HIS A 2 -4.40 -7.67 12.59
CA HIS A 2 -5.46 -8.27 11.76
C HIS A 2 -6.89 -7.80 12.08
N ALA A 3 -7.25 -7.67 13.37
CA ALA A 3 -8.60 -7.25 13.77
C ALA A 3 -8.95 -5.79 13.40
N MET A 4 -7.96 -4.89 13.37
CA MET A 4 -8.16 -3.50 12.94
C MET A 4 -8.22 -3.37 11.42
N ALA A 5 -7.42 -4.15 10.69
CA ALA A 5 -7.49 -4.20 9.22
C ALA A 5 -8.86 -4.71 8.73
N SER A 6 -9.41 -5.74 9.38
CA SER A 6 -10.76 -6.26 9.07
C SER A 6 -11.87 -5.26 9.40
N GLN A 7 -11.69 -4.42 10.43
CA GLN A 7 -12.63 -3.34 10.74
C GLN A 7 -12.55 -2.20 9.71
N GLY A 8 -11.37 -1.92 9.17
CA GLY A 8 -11.19 -0.94 8.11
C GLY A 8 -11.86 -1.33 6.80
N GLU A 9 -11.57 -2.55 6.31
CA GLU A 9 -12.19 -3.08 5.07
C GLU A 9 -13.72 -3.03 5.17
N LEU A 10 -14.27 -3.42 6.33
CA LEU A 10 -15.69 -3.33 6.64
C LEU A 10 -16.26 -1.90 6.49
N LEU A 11 -15.60 -0.89 7.09
CA LEU A 11 -16.07 0.49 7.02
C LEU A 11 -16.07 1.03 5.60
N CYS A 12 -15.08 0.65 4.77
CA CYS A 12 -15.07 1.01 3.35
C CYS A 12 -16.27 0.40 2.60
N SER A 13 -16.56 -0.89 2.82
CA SER A 13 -17.69 -1.57 2.17
C SER A 13 -19.03 -1.00 2.60
N GLN A 14 -19.19 -0.68 3.90
CA GLN A 14 -20.38 -0.01 4.43
C GLN A 14 -20.55 1.40 3.85
N GLY A 15 -19.46 2.17 3.77
CA GLY A 15 -19.48 3.50 3.17
C GLY A 15 -19.87 3.47 1.69
N LEU A 16 -19.33 2.51 0.93
CA LEU A 16 -19.71 2.32 -0.47
C LEU A 16 -21.18 1.90 -0.62
N ALA A 17 -21.68 0.99 0.21
CA ALA A 17 -23.09 0.60 0.20
C ALA A 17 -24.01 1.78 0.52
N TYR A 18 -23.65 2.61 1.49
CA TYR A 18 -24.39 3.84 1.83
C TYR A 18 -24.47 4.78 0.62
N LEU A 19 -23.31 5.08 0.01
CA LEU A 19 -23.23 5.93 -1.18
C LEU A 19 -24.03 5.34 -2.35
N ALA A 20 -23.85 4.06 -2.65
CA ALA A 20 -24.49 3.38 -3.76
C ALA A 20 -26.01 3.23 -3.61
N ASN A 21 -26.59 3.46 -2.42
CA ASN A 21 -28.04 3.53 -2.24
C ASN A 21 -28.63 4.93 -2.55
N HIS A 22 -27.79 5.95 -2.79
CA HIS A 22 -28.26 7.22 -3.34
C HIS A 22 -28.57 7.06 -4.84
N PRO A 23 -29.74 7.51 -5.37
CA PRO A 23 -30.19 7.13 -6.71
C PRO A 23 -29.19 7.39 -7.84
N ALA A 24 -28.52 8.54 -7.80
CA ALA A 24 -27.62 8.93 -8.87
C ALA A 24 -26.26 8.19 -8.80
N ALA A 25 -25.82 7.86 -7.59
CA ALA A 25 -24.65 7.04 -7.35
C ALA A 25 -24.93 5.56 -7.65
N ASN A 26 -26.14 5.11 -7.37
CA ASN A 26 -26.62 3.79 -7.75
C ASN A 26 -26.54 3.60 -9.26
N ASP A 27 -27.09 4.55 -10.02
CA ASP A 27 -27.05 4.52 -11.49
C ASP A 27 -25.60 4.53 -11.99
N ALA A 28 -24.76 5.44 -11.48
CA ALA A 28 -23.34 5.51 -11.85
C ALA A 28 -22.59 4.21 -11.54
N PHE A 29 -22.72 3.68 -10.32
CA PHE A 29 -22.05 2.45 -9.92
C PHE A 29 -22.56 1.24 -10.71
N THR A 30 -23.86 1.17 -10.96
CA THR A 30 -24.46 0.14 -11.82
C THR A 30 -23.90 0.20 -13.23
N ARG A 31 -23.79 1.38 -13.84
CA ARG A 31 -23.19 1.54 -15.18
C ARG A 31 -21.72 1.14 -15.25
N LEU A 32 -20.95 1.41 -14.19
CA LEU A 32 -19.57 0.92 -14.09
C LEU A 32 -19.54 -0.61 -14.13
N LEU A 33 -20.40 -1.25 -13.35
CA LEU A 33 -20.48 -2.71 -13.24
C LEU A 33 -20.99 -3.36 -14.52
N GLU A 34 -21.97 -2.77 -15.22
CA GLU A 34 -22.42 -3.24 -16.53
C GLU A 34 -21.29 -3.18 -17.56
N ARG A 35 -20.54 -2.07 -17.58
CA ARG A 35 -19.41 -1.89 -18.50
C ARG A 35 -18.31 -2.91 -18.21
N ALA A 36 -17.99 -3.12 -16.95
CA ALA A 36 -16.92 -4.01 -16.53
C ALA A 36 -17.32 -5.50 -16.67
N GLY A 37 -18.58 -5.83 -16.37
CA GLY A 37 -19.15 -7.17 -16.49
C GLY A 37 -19.57 -7.55 -17.91
N GLY A 38 -19.91 -6.58 -18.75
CA GLY A 38 -20.50 -6.81 -20.08
C GLY A 38 -21.90 -7.40 -20.03
N ALA A 39 -22.70 -7.03 -19.03
CA ALA A 39 -24.07 -7.49 -18.89
C ALA A 39 -24.98 -6.36 -18.40
N ASP A 40 -26.25 -6.41 -18.78
CA ASP A 40 -27.25 -5.44 -18.34
C ASP A 40 -27.67 -5.72 -16.89
N LEU A 41 -27.79 -4.65 -16.09
CA LEU A 41 -28.15 -4.73 -14.68
C LEU A 41 -29.42 -3.91 -14.39
N PRO A 42 -30.24 -4.32 -13.40
CA PRO A 42 -31.37 -3.51 -12.98
C PRO A 42 -30.93 -2.14 -12.46
N ARG A 43 -31.77 -1.12 -12.65
CA ARG A 43 -31.51 0.24 -12.13
C ARG A 43 -32.06 0.47 -10.73
N ASP A 44 -32.83 -0.48 -10.20
CA ASP A 44 -33.44 -0.44 -8.88
C ASP A 44 -32.66 -1.30 -7.86
N LEU A 45 -31.35 -1.46 -8.09
CA LEU A 45 -30.48 -2.22 -7.19
C LEU A 45 -30.42 -1.56 -5.81
N VAL A 46 -30.54 -2.38 -4.77
CA VAL A 46 -30.34 -1.98 -3.38
C VAL A 46 -29.08 -2.67 -2.86
N TRP A 47 -28.15 -1.88 -2.32
CA TRP A 47 -26.85 -2.34 -1.86
C TRP A 47 -26.88 -2.64 -0.37
N ARG A 48 -26.34 -3.80 0.01
CA ARG A 48 -26.22 -4.25 1.40
C ARG A 48 -24.77 -4.65 1.65
N ALA A 49 -24.19 -4.14 2.73
CA ALA A 49 -22.88 -4.58 3.19
C ALA A 49 -23.02 -5.71 4.20
N GLU A 50 -22.12 -6.70 4.16
CA GLU A 50 -21.98 -7.76 5.16
C GLU A 50 -23.22 -8.63 5.42
N GLU A 51 -24.09 -8.79 4.43
CA GLU A 51 -25.25 -9.67 4.58
C GLU A 51 -24.80 -11.13 4.59
N ARG A 52 -25.28 -11.90 5.56
CA ARG A 52 -24.89 -13.32 5.70
C ARG A 52 -25.70 -14.19 4.73
N GLN A 53 -25.00 -15.05 4.03
CA GLN A 53 -25.55 -16.10 3.18
C GLN A 53 -25.96 -17.32 4.02
N GLY A 54 -26.73 -18.24 3.42
CA GLY A 54 -27.22 -19.45 4.09
C GLY A 54 -26.11 -20.41 4.53
N ASP A 55 -24.98 -20.40 3.81
CA ASP A 55 -23.75 -21.15 4.11
C ASP A 55 -22.85 -20.45 5.15
N LYS A 56 -23.31 -19.31 5.72
CA LYS A 56 -22.56 -18.39 6.58
C LYS A 56 -21.45 -17.61 5.88
N GLY A 57 -21.31 -17.75 4.56
CA GLY A 57 -20.54 -16.85 3.73
C GLY A 57 -21.05 -15.43 3.90
N ARG A 58 -20.16 -14.45 3.76
CA ARG A 58 -20.50 -13.04 3.94
C ARG A 58 -19.70 -12.22 2.94
N PRO A 59 -20.29 -11.90 1.77
CA PRO A 59 -19.67 -10.97 0.85
C PRO A 59 -19.56 -9.59 1.52
N ASP A 60 -18.52 -8.85 1.16
CA ASP A 60 -18.34 -7.49 1.65
C ASP A 60 -19.49 -6.56 1.19
N LEU A 61 -19.97 -6.73 -0.05
CA LEU A 61 -21.22 -6.13 -0.53
C LEU A 61 -22.06 -7.11 -1.38
N GLU A 62 -23.38 -6.91 -1.36
CA GLU A 62 -24.31 -7.49 -2.31
C GLU A 62 -25.30 -6.46 -2.87
N ALA A 63 -25.69 -6.65 -4.12
CA ALA A 63 -26.77 -5.90 -4.75
C ALA A 63 -27.96 -6.81 -5.05
N ILE A 64 -29.15 -6.34 -4.67
CA ILE A 64 -30.41 -7.04 -4.92
C ILE A 64 -31.38 -6.14 -5.68
N SER A 65 -32.28 -6.73 -6.46
CA SER A 65 -33.46 -6.05 -7.01
C SER A 65 -34.67 -6.91 -6.68
N GLY A 66 -35.63 -6.31 -5.95
CA GLY A 66 -36.68 -7.07 -5.25
C GLY A 66 -36.10 -8.08 -4.25
N GLN A 67 -36.31 -9.37 -4.51
CA GLN A 67 -35.77 -10.48 -3.70
C GLN A 67 -34.61 -11.21 -4.40
N THR A 68 -34.25 -10.78 -5.60
CA THR A 68 -33.27 -11.46 -6.44
C THR A 68 -31.89 -10.85 -6.22
N LYS A 69 -30.90 -11.69 -5.92
CA LYS A 69 -29.50 -11.28 -5.88
C LYS A 69 -28.96 -11.11 -7.30
N TRP A 70 -28.19 -10.05 -7.52
CA TRP A 70 -27.60 -9.73 -8.82
C TRP A 70 -26.08 -9.71 -8.78
N ILE A 71 -25.52 -9.14 -7.71
CA ILE A 71 -24.09 -8.86 -7.63
C ILE A 71 -23.58 -9.26 -6.26
N LYS A 72 -22.40 -9.88 -6.23
CA LYS A 72 -21.63 -10.14 -5.02
C LYS A 72 -20.26 -9.50 -5.18
N ILE A 73 -19.82 -8.71 -4.20
CA ILE A 73 -18.53 -8.03 -4.21
C ILE A 73 -17.72 -8.49 -3.01
N GLU A 74 -16.50 -8.95 -3.28
CA GLU A 74 -15.47 -9.15 -2.26
C GLU A 74 -14.45 -8.02 -2.39
N ALA A 75 -14.36 -7.19 -1.35
CA ALA A 75 -13.53 -6.01 -1.31
C ALA A 75 -12.34 -6.20 -0.35
N LYS A 76 -11.12 -6.11 -0.86
CA LYS A 76 -9.90 -6.41 -0.08
C LYS A 76 -8.85 -5.33 -0.23
N LEU A 77 -8.51 -4.68 0.89
CA LEU A 77 -7.45 -3.68 0.96
C LEU A 77 -6.08 -4.34 1.12
N GLY A 78 -5.98 -5.35 1.99
CA GLY A 78 -4.73 -6.04 2.27
C GLY A 78 -4.85 -7.53 2.57
N ALA A 79 -6.06 -8.02 2.86
CA ALA A 79 -6.26 -9.45 3.08
C ALA A 79 -6.12 -10.26 1.77
N GLY A 80 -5.77 -11.54 1.93
CA GLY A 80 -5.71 -12.49 0.82
C GLY A 80 -7.10 -12.76 0.23
N ILE A 81 -7.12 -13.19 -1.03
CA ILE A 81 -8.34 -13.58 -1.76
C ILE A 81 -8.30 -15.09 -1.95
N SER A 82 -9.39 -15.78 -1.61
CA SER A 82 -9.51 -17.23 -1.75
C SER A 82 -10.48 -17.60 -2.85
N TYR A 83 -10.09 -18.51 -3.76
CA TYR A 83 -10.99 -19.06 -4.77
C TYR A 83 -12.27 -19.64 -4.14
N GLY A 84 -12.15 -20.40 -3.03
CA GLY A 84 -13.31 -21.02 -2.39
C GLY A 84 -14.36 -20.02 -1.90
N GLN A 85 -13.95 -18.82 -1.48
CA GLN A 85 -14.90 -17.76 -1.10
C GLN A 85 -15.63 -17.21 -2.33
N ILE A 86 -14.87 -16.93 -3.40
CA ILE A 86 -15.42 -16.40 -4.66
C ILE A 86 -16.36 -17.41 -5.34
N ALA A 87 -16.00 -18.69 -5.33
CA ALA A 87 -16.84 -19.80 -5.78
C ALA A 87 -18.15 -19.88 -4.98
N SER A 88 -18.09 -19.77 -3.64
CA SER A 88 -19.30 -19.71 -2.79
C SER A 88 -20.24 -18.57 -3.20
N PHE A 89 -19.68 -17.38 -3.49
CA PHE A 89 -20.47 -16.23 -3.90
C PHE A 89 -21.09 -16.40 -5.29
N ALA A 90 -20.35 -16.98 -6.22
CA ALA A 90 -20.85 -17.31 -7.55
C ALA A 90 -22.01 -18.33 -7.47
N GLY A 91 -21.89 -19.35 -6.61
CA GLY A 91 -22.93 -20.36 -6.39
C GLY A 91 -24.18 -19.86 -5.65
N ASP A 92 -24.08 -18.81 -4.83
CA ASP A 92 -25.24 -18.18 -4.16
C ASP A 92 -26.04 -17.24 -5.09
N LEU A 93 -25.50 -16.91 -6.27
CA LEU A 93 -26.23 -16.15 -7.28
C LEU A 93 -27.17 -17.08 -8.07
N PRO A 94 -28.44 -16.70 -8.27
CA PRO A 94 -29.40 -17.53 -8.99
C PRO A 94 -28.96 -17.76 -10.43
N ASP A 95 -29.32 -18.92 -11.00
CA ASP A 95 -29.10 -19.25 -12.43
C ASP A 95 -29.95 -18.35 -13.34
N ALA A 96 -29.39 -17.18 -13.63
CA ALA A 96 -29.94 -16.21 -14.56
C ALA A 96 -28.79 -15.43 -15.22
N GLU A 97 -29.05 -14.88 -16.40
CA GLU A 97 -28.10 -14.00 -17.07
C GLU A 97 -27.91 -12.69 -16.29
N GLY A 98 -26.76 -12.04 -16.48
CA GLY A 98 -26.44 -10.73 -15.88
C GLY A 98 -26.05 -10.76 -14.41
N LYS A 99 -25.70 -11.92 -13.86
CA LYS A 99 -25.19 -12.04 -12.48
C LYS A 99 -23.67 -11.87 -12.46
N LEU A 100 -23.16 -11.08 -11.53
CA LEU A 100 -21.74 -10.72 -11.48
C LEU A 100 -21.13 -11.03 -10.12
N VAL A 101 -19.91 -11.56 -10.14
CA VAL A 101 -19.01 -11.55 -8.98
C VAL A 101 -17.91 -10.53 -9.23
N VAL A 102 -17.61 -9.70 -8.23
CA VAL A 102 -16.65 -8.61 -8.35
C VAL A 102 -15.59 -8.72 -7.27
N LEU A 103 -14.33 -8.65 -7.67
CA LEU A 103 -13.21 -8.39 -6.79
C LEU A 103 -12.92 -6.89 -6.81
N LEU A 104 -12.96 -6.25 -5.65
CA LEU A 104 -12.67 -4.83 -5.49
C LEU A 104 -11.40 -4.64 -4.66
N VAL A 105 -10.33 -4.17 -5.30
CA VAL A 105 -9.00 -4.08 -4.66
C VAL A 105 -8.33 -2.73 -4.88
N PRO A 106 -7.34 -2.34 -4.09
CA PRO A 106 -6.49 -1.22 -4.44
C PRO A 106 -5.81 -1.39 -5.80
N SER A 107 -5.61 -0.30 -6.53
CA SER A 107 -4.92 -0.35 -7.83
C SER A 107 -3.53 -0.98 -7.77
N LYS A 108 -2.78 -0.77 -6.68
CA LYS A 108 -1.48 -1.42 -6.44
C LYS A 108 -1.54 -2.97 -6.37
N ARG A 109 -2.70 -3.55 -6.08
CA ARG A 109 -2.91 -5.01 -5.98
C ARG A 109 -3.48 -5.62 -7.26
N ARG A 110 -3.80 -4.82 -8.28
CA ARG A 110 -4.44 -5.32 -9.52
C ARG A 110 -3.63 -6.44 -10.18
N THR A 111 -2.33 -6.24 -10.38
CA THR A 111 -1.46 -7.23 -11.05
C THR A 111 -1.31 -8.51 -10.22
N GLU A 112 -1.14 -8.38 -8.90
CA GLU A 112 -1.08 -9.51 -7.95
C GLU A 112 -2.35 -10.36 -8.06
N VAL A 113 -3.52 -9.72 -7.98
CA VAL A 113 -4.81 -10.39 -7.97
C VAL A 113 -5.16 -10.97 -9.34
N ALA A 114 -4.87 -10.28 -10.43
CA ALA A 114 -5.03 -10.83 -11.78
C ALA A 114 -4.14 -12.08 -11.99
N GLY A 115 -2.90 -12.06 -11.50
CA GLY A 115 -2.01 -13.22 -11.53
C GLY A 115 -2.48 -14.39 -10.66
N LEU A 116 -3.21 -14.11 -9.58
CA LEU A 116 -3.88 -15.12 -8.75
C LEU A 116 -5.08 -15.74 -9.48
N VAL A 117 -5.96 -14.91 -10.05
CA VAL A 117 -7.15 -15.38 -10.80
C VAL A 117 -6.75 -16.21 -12.01
N ALA A 118 -5.64 -15.87 -12.68
CA ALA A 118 -5.11 -16.64 -13.80
C ALA A 118 -4.67 -18.08 -13.42
N GLN A 119 -4.51 -18.38 -12.13
CA GLN A 119 -4.24 -19.73 -11.63
C GLN A 119 -5.52 -20.51 -11.32
N TRP A 120 -6.69 -19.86 -11.36
CA TRP A 120 -7.97 -20.52 -11.17
C TRP A 120 -8.46 -21.12 -12.48
N GLU A 121 -9.36 -22.09 -12.40
CA GLU A 121 -10.05 -22.64 -13.58
C GLU A 121 -11.06 -21.59 -14.11
N ALA A 122 -10.53 -20.61 -14.83
CA ALA A 122 -11.28 -19.47 -15.34
C ALA A 122 -10.93 -19.17 -16.81
N GLU A 123 -11.95 -18.95 -17.63
CA GLU A 123 -11.82 -18.52 -19.02
C GLU A 123 -11.65 -17.00 -19.09
N VAL A 124 -10.67 -16.50 -19.84
CA VAL A 124 -10.47 -15.06 -20.03
C VAL A 124 -11.48 -14.53 -21.05
N LEU A 125 -12.38 -13.65 -20.61
CA LEU A 125 -13.37 -13.01 -21.50
C LEU A 125 -12.92 -11.64 -22.02
N ALA A 126 -12.16 -10.90 -21.21
CA ALA A 126 -11.55 -9.60 -21.53
C ALA A 126 -10.48 -9.26 -20.46
N PRO A 127 -9.68 -8.20 -20.62
CA PRO A 127 -8.80 -7.73 -19.55
C PRO A 127 -9.60 -7.48 -18.26
N CYS A 128 -9.14 -8.06 -17.15
CA CYS A 128 -9.79 -7.97 -15.84
C CYS A 128 -11.21 -8.59 -15.77
N ARG A 129 -11.59 -9.41 -16.75
CA ARG A 129 -12.88 -10.12 -16.78
C ARG A 129 -12.69 -11.58 -17.18
N TRP A 130 -13.18 -12.47 -16.34
CA TRP A 130 -13.10 -13.91 -16.53
C TRP A 130 -14.48 -14.56 -16.38
N ARG A 131 -14.62 -15.80 -16.82
CA ARG A 131 -15.73 -16.70 -16.48
C ARG A 131 -15.17 -17.79 -15.58
N LEU A 132 -15.75 -17.95 -14.40
CA LEU A 132 -15.44 -19.07 -13.50
C LEU A 132 -16.08 -20.34 -14.05
N MET A 133 -15.27 -21.35 -14.38
CA MET A 133 -15.76 -22.52 -15.13
C MET A 133 -16.70 -23.41 -14.33
N ALA A 134 -16.47 -23.56 -13.02
CA ALA A 134 -17.28 -24.42 -12.17
C ALA A 134 -18.68 -23.85 -11.91
N GLU A 135 -18.82 -22.52 -11.82
CA GLU A 135 -20.08 -21.85 -11.52
C GLU A 135 -20.75 -21.21 -12.76
N ASP A 136 -20.06 -21.17 -13.89
CA ASP A 136 -20.46 -20.44 -15.11
C ASP A 136 -20.93 -19.01 -14.80
N ARG A 137 -20.09 -18.27 -14.04
CA ARG A 137 -20.35 -16.88 -13.67
C ARG A 137 -19.22 -15.96 -14.10
N PRO A 138 -19.53 -14.75 -14.57
CA PRO A 138 -18.52 -13.74 -14.83
C PRO A 138 -17.94 -13.21 -13.51
N LEU A 139 -16.60 -13.18 -13.47
CA LEU A 139 -15.79 -12.56 -12.43
C LEU A 139 -15.13 -11.32 -13.01
N VAL A 140 -15.27 -10.19 -12.32
CA VAL A 140 -14.68 -8.90 -12.72
C VAL A 140 -13.73 -8.42 -11.64
N LEU A 141 -12.57 -7.89 -12.04
CA LEU A 141 -11.64 -7.20 -11.15
C LEU A 141 -11.74 -5.69 -11.37
N LEU A 142 -12.18 -4.97 -10.35
CA LEU A 142 -12.21 -3.50 -10.30
C LEU A 142 -11.27 -2.98 -9.23
N THR A 143 -10.93 -1.70 -9.32
CA THR A 143 -10.25 -1.02 -8.22
C THR A 143 -11.09 0.03 -7.51
N TRP A 144 -10.77 0.22 -6.23
CA TRP A 144 -11.39 1.28 -5.42
C TRP A 144 -11.24 2.65 -6.09
N GLU A 145 -10.07 2.93 -6.67
CA GLU A 145 -9.82 4.18 -7.39
C GLU A 145 -10.74 4.36 -8.61
N GLU A 146 -10.97 3.31 -9.41
CA GLU A 146 -11.91 3.36 -10.55
C GLU A 146 -13.33 3.65 -10.08
N VAL A 147 -13.77 3.02 -8.99
CA VAL A 147 -15.09 3.26 -8.40
C VAL A 147 -15.22 4.73 -7.97
N PHE A 148 -14.23 5.27 -7.26
CA PHE A 148 -14.27 6.65 -6.79
C PHE A 148 -14.20 7.67 -7.93
N GLU A 149 -13.37 7.43 -8.93
CA GLU A 149 -13.30 8.27 -10.12
C GLU A 149 -14.65 8.31 -10.83
N HIS A 150 -15.26 7.14 -11.06
CA HIS A 150 -16.55 7.05 -11.74
C HIS A 150 -17.69 7.72 -10.96
N LEU A 151 -17.73 7.52 -9.63
CA LEU A 151 -18.72 8.17 -8.76
C LEU A 151 -18.53 9.70 -8.70
N ARG A 152 -17.28 10.18 -8.83
CA ARG A 152 -16.95 11.61 -8.88
C ARG A 152 -17.39 12.24 -10.21
N GLU A 153 -17.09 11.58 -11.33
CA GLU A 153 -17.46 12.03 -12.68
C GLU A 153 -18.98 12.14 -12.88
N ALA A 154 -19.75 11.25 -12.25
CA ALA A 154 -21.20 11.28 -12.33
C ALA A 154 -21.81 12.59 -11.78
N GLY A 155 -21.08 13.34 -10.94
CA GLY A 155 -21.39 14.73 -10.59
C GLY A 155 -22.72 14.97 -9.86
N CYS A 156 -23.32 13.92 -9.30
CA CYS A 156 -24.71 13.94 -8.84
C CYS A 156 -24.81 13.64 -7.32
N TRP A 157 -24.65 14.67 -6.49
CA TRP A 157 -24.68 14.52 -5.03
C TRP A 157 -25.25 15.76 -4.31
N PRO A 158 -26.05 15.57 -3.23
CA PRO A 158 -26.25 16.61 -2.21
C PRO A 158 -25.05 16.79 -1.27
N ALA A 159 -23.99 15.96 -1.32
CA ALA A 159 -22.77 16.16 -0.53
C ALA A 159 -21.55 15.49 -1.18
N GLY A 160 -20.77 16.21 -1.99
CA GLY A 160 -19.43 15.73 -2.42
C GLY A 160 -18.53 15.33 -1.24
N GLY A 161 -18.82 15.89 -0.05
CA GLY A 161 -18.14 15.56 1.19
C GLY A 161 -18.23 14.08 1.60
N ASP A 162 -19.32 13.37 1.32
CA ASP A 162 -19.46 11.96 1.77
C ASP A 162 -18.54 11.04 0.95
N LEU A 163 -18.43 11.26 -0.37
CA LEU A 163 -17.48 10.55 -1.22
C LEU A 163 -16.04 10.89 -0.81
N ASP A 164 -15.74 12.16 -0.55
CA ASP A 164 -14.41 12.58 -0.11
C ASP A 164 -14.04 12.00 1.27
N GLN A 165 -15.01 11.87 2.18
CA GLN A 165 -14.83 11.17 3.46
C GLN A 165 -14.52 9.68 3.25
N LEU A 166 -15.25 9.00 2.36
CA LEU A 166 -14.97 7.59 2.05
C LEU A 166 -13.59 7.43 1.39
N VAL A 167 -13.21 8.33 0.49
CA VAL A 167 -11.88 8.35 -0.14
C VAL A 167 -10.80 8.56 0.91
N GLY A 168 -10.97 9.50 1.84
CA GLY A 168 -10.02 9.73 2.93
C GLY A 168 -9.88 8.51 3.85
N LEU A 169 -10.99 7.86 4.20
CA LEU A 169 -11.00 6.61 4.96
C LEU A 169 -10.25 5.49 4.21
N TYR A 170 -10.57 5.28 2.93
CA TYR A 170 -9.89 4.31 2.08
C TYR A 170 -8.37 4.55 2.03
N GLN A 171 -7.96 5.80 1.80
CA GLN A 171 -6.54 6.13 1.69
C GLN A 171 -5.80 5.90 3.01
N SER A 172 -6.42 6.25 4.15
CA SER A 172 -5.88 6.00 5.49
C SER A 172 -5.69 4.50 5.74
N LEU A 173 -6.72 3.70 5.46
CA LEU A 173 -6.71 2.25 5.69
C LEU A 173 -5.78 1.50 4.75
N ASN A 174 -5.66 1.95 3.51
CA ASN A 174 -4.80 1.32 2.52
C ASN A 174 -3.31 1.71 2.66
N ASN A 175 -2.94 2.40 3.75
CA ASN A 175 -1.61 2.97 3.96
C ASN A 175 -1.16 3.82 2.74
N LEU A 176 -2.11 4.43 2.04
CA LEU A 176 -1.85 5.32 0.91
C LEU A 176 -1.74 6.77 1.36
N TYR A 177 -2.42 7.13 2.45
CA TYR A 177 -2.28 8.44 3.05
C TYR A 177 -1.14 8.44 4.07
N VAL A 178 -0.06 9.15 3.74
CA VAL A 178 0.85 9.72 4.73
C VAL A 178 0.60 11.22 4.68
N ALA A 179 0.13 11.79 5.79
CA ALA A 179 -0.05 13.23 5.87
C ALA A 179 1.30 13.93 5.56
N PRO A 180 1.32 15.07 4.86
CA PRO A 180 2.56 15.83 4.68
C PRO A 180 3.25 16.06 6.02
N PHE A 181 4.57 15.90 6.06
CA PHE A 181 5.34 16.22 7.27
C PHE A 181 5.43 17.74 7.41
N ALA A 182 5.20 18.24 8.62
CA ALA A 182 5.55 19.58 9.04
C ALA A 182 6.91 19.54 9.78
N PRO A 183 7.62 20.68 9.91
CA PRO A 183 8.92 20.72 10.59
C PRO A 183 8.91 20.14 12.01
N GLU A 184 7.82 20.36 12.76
CA GLU A 184 7.62 19.82 14.10
C GLU A 184 7.55 18.29 14.13
N ASP A 185 7.25 17.64 13.01
CA ASP A 185 7.15 16.19 12.96
C ASP A 185 8.54 15.53 13.04
N ASP A 186 9.64 16.18 12.64
CA ASP A 186 10.94 15.54 12.39
C ASP A 186 11.41 14.61 13.53
N ALA A 187 11.24 15.06 14.77
CA ALA A 187 11.61 14.32 15.98
C ALA A 187 10.43 13.55 16.63
N ASP A 188 9.20 13.74 16.15
CA ASP A 188 7.98 13.14 16.72
C ASP A 188 7.90 11.63 16.42
N ALA A 189 7.96 10.82 17.48
CA ALA A 189 7.84 9.38 17.40
C ALA A 189 6.44 8.91 16.96
N ALA A 190 5.39 9.71 17.13
CA ALA A 190 4.04 9.34 16.69
C ALA A 190 3.97 9.16 15.17
N ARG A 191 4.85 9.85 14.43
CA ARG A 191 4.97 9.76 12.96
C ARG A 191 5.90 8.63 12.49
N ASP A 192 6.46 7.80 13.37
CA ASP A 192 7.40 6.73 12.96
C ASP A 192 6.74 5.68 12.08
N SER A 193 5.46 5.38 12.29
CA SER A 193 4.72 4.44 11.42
C SER A 193 4.63 4.94 9.97
N ASP A 194 4.44 6.25 9.77
CA ASP A 194 4.42 6.88 8.45
C ASP A 194 5.79 6.86 7.79
N ARG A 195 6.84 7.15 8.55
CA ARG A 195 8.23 7.06 8.07
C ARG A 195 8.58 5.64 7.64
N ILE A 196 8.21 4.63 8.44
CA ILE A 196 8.42 3.22 8.10
C ILE A 196 7.69 2.85 6.80
N ARG A 197 6.46 3.34 6.60
CA ARG A 197 5.71 3.12 5.34
C ARG A 197 6.41 3.75 4.14
N ILE A 198 6.93 4.97 4.27
CA ILE A 198 7.70 5.63 3.20
C ILE A 198 8.96 4.85 2.89
N ILE A 199 9.72 4.45 3.91
CA ILE A 199 10.93 3.64 3.75
C ILE A 199 10.59 2.30 3.09
N ASP A 200 9.50 1.64 3.48
CA ASP A 200 9.06 0.39 2.86
C ASP A 200 8.84 0.55 1.35
N LYS A 201 8.13 1.61 0.93
CA LYS A 201 7.88 1.91 -0.49
C LYS A 201 9.18 2.23 -1.24
N VAL A 202 10.00 3.14 -0.71
CA VAL A 202 11.25 3.57 -1.35
C VAL A 202 12.22 2.41 -1.51
N THR A 203 12.43 1.62 -0.45
CA THR A 203 13.38 0.50 -0.50
C THR A 203 12.91 -0.65 -1.39
N ARG A 204 11.59 -0.88 -1.53
CA ARG A 204 11.04 -1.82 -2.52
C ARG A 204 11.31 -1.36 -3.94
N LYS A 205 11.06 -0.08 -4.22
CA LYS A 205 11.33 0.51 -5.54
C LYS A 205 12.80 0.38 -5.91
N LEU A 206 13.71 0.74 -5.00
CA LEU A 206 15.15 0.61 -5.22
C LEU A 206 15.56 -0.85 -5.49
N ALA A 207 15.02 -1.82 -4.76
CA ALA A 207 15.30 -3.23 -5.00
C ALA A 207 14.78 -3.69 -6.37
N GLN A 208 13.58 -3.25 -6.77
CA GLN A 208 13.00 -3.56 -8.07
C GLN A 208 13.82 -2.97 -9.23
N ASP A 209 14.22 -1.69 -9.11
CA ASP A 209 15.01 -1.00 -10.14
C ASP A 209 16.39 -1.66 -10.34
N GLU A 210 16.92 -2.31 -9.30
CA GLU A 210 18.18 -3.10 -9.33
C GLU A 210 17.97 -4.59 -9.67
N GLY A 211 16.73 -5.04 -9.91
CA GLY A 211 16.41 -6.45 -10.18
C GLY A 211 16.71 -7.39 -8.99
N GLN A 212 16.68 -6.87 -7.77
CA GLN A 212 17.01 -7.61 -6.55
C GLN A 212 15.78 -8.03 -5.75
N ALA A 213 15.93 -9.09 -4.97
CA ALA A 213 14.92 -9.47 -3.99
C ALA A 213 14.79 -8.41 -2.89
N VAL A 214 13.56 -8.08 -2.52
CA VAL A 214 13.28 -7.16 -1.41
C VAL A 214 13.67 -7.82 -0.09
N MET A 215 14.61 -7.22 0.63
CA MET A 215 15.01 -7.68 1.97
C MET A 215 13.89 -7.46 3.00
N PRO A 216 13.78 -8.27 4.06
CA PRO A 216 12.77 -8.05 5.10
C PRO A 216 13.02 -6.72 5.83
N LEU A 217 11.92 -6.09 6.26
CA LEU A 217 12.00 -5.03 7.26
C LEU A 217 12.25 -5.69 8.63
N ALA A 218 13.22 -5.22 9.39
CA ALA A 218 13.61 -5.80 10.67
C ALA A 218 13.86 -4.72 11.71
N SER A 219 13.57 -5.03 12.97
CA SER A 219 13.97 -4.22 14.12
C SER A 219 15.32 -4.72 14.64
N GLU A 220 16.25 -3.80 14.84
CA GLU A 220 17.56 -4.06 15.42
C GLU A 220 17.67 -3.29 16.74
N ALA A 221 17.92 -4.01 17.83
CA ALA A 221 18.24 -3.39 19.10
C ALA A 221 19.66 -2.82 19.03
N LEU A 222 19.80 -1.51 19.25
CA LEU A 222 21.09 -0.84 19.34
C LEU A 222 21.50 -0.73 20.82
N ALA A 223 22.78 -0.96 21.12
CA ALA A 223 23.25 -0.81 22.49
C ALA A 223 23.40 0.67 22.84
N ASP A 224 23.01 1.06 24.05
CA ASP A 224 23.35 2.39 24.54
C ASP A 224 24.81 2.41 24.99
N SER A 225 25.62 3.24 24.35
CA SER A 225 26.99 3.54 24.76
C SER A 225 27.09 4.13 26.18
N ALA A 226 25.98 4.55 26.79
CA ALA A 226 25.93 5.13 28.14
C ALA A 226 25.45 4.17 29.26
N GLY A 227 25.20 2.88 28.99
CA GLY A 227 24.84 1.90 30.03
C GLY A 227 23.46 2.11 30.67
N GLY A 228 22.60 2.95 30.07
CA GLY A 228 21.20 3.09 30.44
C GLY A 228 20.27 2.25 29.54
N GLU A 229 19.20 1.70 30.11
CA GLU A 229 18.18 0.87 29.43
C GLU A 229 17.29 1.66 28.44
N VAL A 230 17.86 2.47 27.54
CA VAL A 230 17.09 3.02 26.43
C VAL A 230 17.27 2.11 25.23
N GLU A 231 16.33 1.17 25.07
CA GLU A 231 16.26 0.30 23.90
C GLU A 231 15.97 1.14 22.64
N ARG A 232 17.03 1.61 21.98
CA ARG A 232 16.92 2.33 20.70
C ARG A 232 16.73 1.30 19.60
N ASN A 233 15.47 1.03 19.27
CA ASN A 233 15.15 0.18 18.14
C ASN A 233 15.39 0.93 16.82
N PHE A 234 16.17 0.32 15.92
CA PHE A 234 16.32 0.75 14.55
C PHE A 234 15.50 -0.17 13.64
N VAL A 235 14.35 0.32 13.18
CA VAL A 235 13.48 -0.41 12.25
C VAL A 235 13.94 -0.08 10.84
N ARG A 236 14.52 -1.06 10.15
CA ARG A 236 15.25 -0.83 8.90
C ARG A 236 15.04 -1.92 7.86
N ARG A 237 15.35 -1.59 6.61
CA ARG A 237 15.56 -2.54 5.51
C ARG A 237 16.93 -2.31 4.88
N TYR A 238 17.56 -3.38 4.42
CA TYR A 238 18.77 -3.28 3.59
C TYR A 238 18.41 -3.04 2.12
N ALA A 239 18.99 -2.01 1.53
CA ALA A 239 19.20 -1.92 0.09
C ALA A 239 20.61 -2.45 -0.22
N VAL A 240 20.77 -3.26 -1.27
CA VAL A 240 22.04 -3.90 -1.60
C VAL A 240 22.45 -3.48 -3.01
N LYS A 241 23.74 -3.24 -3.23
CA LYS A 241 24.32 -3.08 -4.57
C LYS A 241 25.55 -3.95 -4.72
N THR A 242 25.84 -4.37 -5.96
CA THR A 242 27.08 -5.08 -6.26
C THR A 242 28.11 -4.07 -6.76
N HIS A 243 29.26 -4.00 -6.10
CA HIS A 243 30.38 -3.14 -6.48
C HIS A 243 31.67 -3.97 -6.46
N SER A 244 32.44 -3.93 -7.55
CA SER A 244 33.70 -4.68 -7.69
C SER A 244 33.56 -6.18 -7.34
N GLY A 245 32.43 -6.78 -7.73
CA GLY A 245 32.12 -8.20 -7.48
C GLY A 245 31.68 -8.53 -6.05
N ARG A 246 31.53 -7.53 -5.16
CA ARG A 246 31.09 -7.71 -3.77
C ARG A 246 29.77 -7.01 -3.52
N LYS A 247 28.94 -7.60 -2.66
CA LYS A 247 27.69 -6.97 -2.21
C LYS A 247 28.00 -5.97 -1.10
N VAL A 248 27.56 -4.73 -1.29
CA VAL A 248 27.58 -3.67 -0.28
C VAL A 248 26.15 -3.42 0.14
N SER A 249 25.90 -3.35 1.44
CA SER A 249 24.56 -3.15 2.00
C SER A 249 24.45 -1.79 2.69
N LEU A 250 23.37 -1.09 2.43
CA LEU A 250 22.99 0.14 3.11
C LEU A 250 21.68 -0.11 3.87
N ALA A 251 21.73 0.00 5.20
CA ALA A 251 20.52 -0.05 6.01
C ALA A 251 19.80 1.30 5.95
N ILE A 252 18.51 1.31 5.62
CA ILE A 252 17.67 2.51 5.60
C ILE A 252 16.51 2.28 6.57
N GLY A 253 16.29 3.18 7.51
CA GLY A 253 15.31 2.94 8.57
C GLY A 253 14.98 4.13 9.45
N VAL A 254 14.14 3.85 10.44
CA VAL A 254 13.70 4.80 11.47
C VAL A 254 14.29 4.42 12.81
N ARG A 255 14.81 5.41 13.54
CA ARG A 255 15.25 5.26 14.94
C ARG A 255 15.09 6.57 15.71
N THR A 256 15.21 6.49 17.03
CA THR A 256 15.37 7.67 17.88
C THR A 256 16.56 8.51 17.42
N PRO A 257 16.43 9.85 17.26
CA PRO A 257 17.50 10.67 16.73
C PRO A 257 18.78 10.59 17.58
N PHE A 258 19.92 10.87 16.95
CA PHE A 258 21.13 11.16 17.68
C PHE A 258 21.05 12.55 18.30
N GLU A 259 21.80 12.78 19.37
CA GLU A 259 21.94 14.12 19.95
C GLU A 259 22.47 15.10 18.89
N GLY A 260 21.83 16.27 18.78
CA GLY A 260 22.14 17.29 17.77
C GLY A 260 21.46 17.07 16.42
N TYR A 261 20.71 15.98 16.23
CA TYR A 261 20.02 15.68 14.98
C TYR A 261 18.50 15.65 15.18
N PRO A 262 17.71 16.38 14.38
CA PRO A 262 16.26 16.35 14.49
C PRO A 262 15.64 15.12 13.80
N THR A 263 16.28 14.57 12.77
CA THR A 263 15.71 13.50 11.94
C THR A 263 15.69 12.14 12.63
N ARG A 264 14.59 11.42 12.40
CA ARG A 264 14.42 10.01 12.76
C ARG A 264 14.74 9.05 11.63
N VAL A 265 14.97 9.53 10.41
CA VAL A 265 15.27 8.69 9.23
C VAL A 265 16.76 8.66 8.96
N TRP A 266 17.31 7.46 8.87
CA TRP A 266 18.75 7.25 8.79
C TRP A 266 19.12 6.23 7.73
N ALA A 267 20.21 6.49 7.03
CA ALA A 267 20.98 5.49 6.29
C ALA A 267 22.18 5.04 7.15
N ARG A 268 22.58 3.78 7.06
CA ARG A 268 23.72 3.23 7.81
C ARG A 268 24.54 2.24 6.99
N PHE A 269 25.83 2.53 6.86
CA PHE A 269 26.84 1.54 6.47
C PHE A 269 27.43 0.89 7.73
N ARG A 270 27.46 -0.44 7.77
CA ARG A 270 28.12 -1.14 8.86
C ARG A 270 29.64 -1.09 8.68
N TYR A 271 30.38 -1.17 9.78
CA TYR A 271 31.84 -1.07 9.74
C TYR A 271 32.49 -2.28 9.06
N ASP A 272 31.77 -3.40 9.01
CA ASP A 272 32.15 -4.66 8.40
C ASP A 272 31.61 -4.81 6.97
N GLU A 273 31.00 -3.76 6.40
CA GLU A 273 30.68 -3.75 4.98
C GLU A 273 31.96 -3.80 4.14
N PRO A 274 31.95 -4.53 3.00
CA PRO A 274 33.03 -4.43 2.03
C PRO A 274 33.29 -2.98 1.63
N HIS A 275 34.56 -2.61 1.49
CA HIS A 275 34.98 -1.25 1.10
C HIS A 275 34.59 -0.15 2.10
N PHE A 276 34.24 -0.46 3.35
CA PHE A 276 33.79 0.54 4.32
C PHE A 276 34.73 1.75 4.46
N GLN A 277 36.06 1.53 4.51
CA GLN A 277 37.04 2.63 4.62
C GLN A 277 37.04 3.54 3.39
N GLU A 278 36.88 2.97 2.19
CA GLU A 278 36.78 3.73 0.94
C GLU A 278 35.46 4.50 0.89
N ILE A 279 34.34 3.86 1.27
CA ILE A 279 33.01 4.46 1.36
C ILE A 279 33.03 5.64 2.34
N TRP A 280 33.57 5.43 3.53
CA TRP A 280 33.74 6.47 4.56
C TRP A 280 34.52 7.66 3.99
N ALA A 281 35.70 7.42 3.42
CA ALA A 281 36.56 8.47 2.88
C ALA A 281 35.88 9.25 1.74
N LYS A 282 35.12 8.59 0.86
CA LYS A 282 34.39 9.25 -0.23
C LYS A 282 33.22 10.10 0.27
N LEU A 283 32.51 9.65 1.31
CA LEU A 283 31.32 10.34 1.82
C LEU A 283 31.64 11.50 2.76
N THR A 284 32.62 11.33 3.64
CA THR A 284 32.95 12.29 4.72
C THR A 284 34.29 12.99 4.53
N GLY A 285 35.08 12.62 3.51
CA GLY A 285 36.34 13.29 3.20
C GLY A 285 36.14 14.64 2.49
N PRO A 286 37.25 15.36 2.21
CA PRO A 286 37.19 16.68 1.58
C PRO A 286 36.44 16.66 0.24
N GLY A 287 35.41 17.50 0.10
CA GLY A 287 34.54 17.57 -1.07
C GLY A 287 33.43 16.52 -1.12
N GLY A 288 33.30 15.68 -0.09
CA GLY A 288 32.21 14.71 0.06
C GLY A 288 30.89 15.37 0.49
N PRO A 289 29.74 14.76 0.17
CA PRO A 289 28.42 15.31 0.51
C PRO A 289 28.16 15.37 2.02
N PHE A 290 28.95 14.66 2.83
CA PHE A 290 28.82 14.61 4.28
C PHE A 290 30.13 15.02 4.99
N GLU A 291 30.93 15.90 4.38
CA GLU A 291 32.15 16.46 5.00
C GLU A 291 31.86 17.19 6.32
N ASP A 292 30.71 17.86 6.43
CA ASP A 292 30.25 18.50 7.66
C ASP A 292 29.89 17.44 8.73
N GLU A 293 30.48 17.57 9.93
CA GLU A 293 30.23 16.70 11.09
C GLU A 293 28.77 16.74 11.57
N ASN A 294 27.98 17.75 11.16
CA ASN A 294 26.54 17.83 11.41
C ASN A 294 25.71 17.06 10.36
N ARG A 295 26.37 16.47 9.37
CA ARG A 295 25.72 15.70 8.30
C ARG A 295 26.10 14.22 8.33
N HIS A 296 26.84 13.76 9.33
CA HIS A 296 27.06 12.34 9.56
C HIS A 296 27.34 12.05 11.03
N ARG A 297 27.01 10.84 11.48
CA ARG A 297 27.32 10.40 12.85
C ARG A 297 28.08 9.09 12.84
N MET A 298 29.15 9.06 13.61
CA MET A 298 29.81 7.81 13.96
C MET A 298 29.30 7.29 15.30
N SER A 299 28.78 6.05 15.30
CA SER A 299 28.28 5.39 16.50
C SER A 299 28.43 3.88 16.34
N GLU A 300 28.99 3.21 17.36
CA GLU A 300 29.28 1.77 17.36
C GLU A 300 30.18 1.32 16.18
N ARG A 301 31.03 2.22 15.67
CA ARG A 301 31.86 2.05 14.46
C ARG A 301 31.07 2.11 13.14
N HIS A 302 29.75 2.25 13.18
CA HIS A 302 28.89 2.38 12.01
C HIS A 302 28.74 3.82 11.55
N LEU A 303 28.79 4.03 10.23
CA LEU A 303 28.53 5.33 9.60
C LEU A 303 27.03 5.52 9.47
N TRP A 304 26.50 6.55 10.13
CA TRP A 304 25.11 6.95 10.04
C TRP A 304 24.98 8.26 9.28
N LEU A 305 24.06 8.29 8.33
CA LEU A 305 23.77 9.44 7.49
C LEU A 305 22.32 9.86 7.74
N PRO A 306 22.06 11.11 8.16
CA PRO A 306 20.70 11.60 8.25
C PRO A 306 20.07 11.63 6.86
N LEU A 307 18.80 11.24 6.78
CA LEU A 307 17.99 11.40 5.57
C LEU A 307 16.89 12.41 5.87
N ASP A 308 16.71 13.35 4.94
CA ASP A 308 15.73 14.41 5.07
C ASP A 308 14.39 13.97 4.48
N LEU A 309 13.30 14.20 5.21
CA LEU A 309 11.96 14.08 4.67
C LEU A 309 11.46 15.49 4.34
N PRO A 310 11.28 15.85 3.06
CA PRO A 310 10.84 17.19 2.72
C PRO A 310 9.45 17.49 3.29
N HIS A 311 9.30 18.68 3.87
CA HIS A 311 8.07 19.12 4.52
C HIS A 311 7.05 19.63 3.50
N HIS A 312 5.77 19.56 3.89
CA HIS A 312 4.62 20.07 3.13
C HIS A 312 4.45 19.48 1.72
N LEU A 313 5.15 18.38 1.42
CA LEU A 313 5.03 17.65 0.17
C LEU A 313 4.08 16.46 0.30
N ALA A 314 3.48 16.08 -0.82
CA ALA A 314 2.72 14.84 -0.92
C ALA A 314 3.64 13.63 -0.69
N ALA A 315 3.06 12.51 -0.24
CA ALA A 315 3.81 11.32 0.11
C ALA A 315 4.65 10.78 -1.05
N GLU A 316 4.16 10.89 -2.29
CA GLU A 316 4.86 10.50 -3.52
C GLU A 316 6.12 11.33 -3.76
N ASP A 317 6.04 12.65 -3.54
CA ASP A 317 7.18 13.56 -3.70
C ASP A 317 8.21 13.35 -2.59
N VAL A 318 7.76 13.08 -1.36
CA VAL A 318 8.65 12.68 -0.25
C VAL A 318 9.38 11.38 -0.58
N GLN A 319 8.68 10.37 -1.12
CA GLN A 319 9.29 9.11 -1.56
C GLN A 319 10.33 9.33 -2.65
N LEU A 320 10.02 10.17 -3.65
CA LEU A 320 10.95 10.49 -4.73
C LEU A 320 12.19 11.24 -4.21
N GLY A 321 12.00 12.21 -3.31
CA GLY A 321 13.10 12.95 -2.68
C GLY A 321 14.01 12.04 -1.85
N LEU A 322 13.43 11.10 -1.09
CA LEU A 322 14.19 10.15 -0.31
C LEU A 322 14.95 9.15 -1.19
N ALA A 323 14.33 8.65 -2.27
CA ALA A 323 14.99 7.76 -3.23
C ALA A 323 16.23 8.44 -3.86
N LYS A 324 16.09 9.70 -4.29
CA LYS A 324 17.21 10.50 -4.84
C LYS A 324 18.36 10.67 -3.84
N GLN A 325 18.06 10.92 -2.57
CA GLN A 325 19.10 11.01 -1.53
C GLN A 325 19.86 9.68 -1.38
N ILE A 326 19.15 8.55 -1.39
CA ILE A 326 19.77 7.23 -1.29
C ILE A 326 20.60 6.90 -2.53
N GLU A 327 20.10 7.22 -3.72
CA GLU A 327 20.85 7.06 -4.97
C GLU A 327 22.13 7.91 -4.99
N GLU A 328 22.06 9.13 -4.48
CA GLU A 328 23.21 10.02 -4.34
C GLU A 328 24.25 9.45 -3.37
N ILE A 329 23.81 8.92 -2.22
CA ILE A 329 24.69 8.19 -1.28
C ILE A 329 25.37 7.04 -2.00
N TRP A 330 24.63 6.24 -2.76
CA TRP A 330 25.20 5.13 -3.53
C TRP A 330 26.20 5.59 -4.59
N ARG A 331 25.86 6.65 -5.33
CA ARG A 331 26.69 7.21 -6.39
C ARG A 331 28.04 7.68 -5.85
N VAL A 332 28.06 8.33 -4.69
CA VAL A 332 29.31 8.78 -4.07
C VAL A 332 30.05 7.62 -3.42
N ALA A 333 29.36 6.77 -2.66
CA ALA A 333 29.97 5.64 -1.95
C ALA A 333 30.66 4.65 -2.90
N LEU A 334 30.03 4.36 -4.04
CA LEU A 334 30.46 3.35 -5.01
C LEU A 334 31.06 3.93 -6.28
N GLY A 335 31.25 5.26 -6.32
CA GLY A 335 31.66 6.07 -7.47
C GLY A 335 32.61 5.39 -8.44
#